data_AF-A0A078B4X0-F1
#
_entry.id   AF-A0A078B4X0-F1
#
_cell.length_a   1.000
_cell.length_b   1.000
_cell.length_c   1.000
_cell.angle_alpha   90.00
_cell.angle_beta   90.00
_cell.angle_gamma   90.00
#
_symmetry.space_group_name_H-M   'P 1'
#
loop_
_entity.id
_entity.type
_entity.pdbx_description
1 polymer ?
#
loop_
_entity_poly.entity_id
_entity_poly.type
_entity_poly.pdbx_seq_one_letter_code
_entity_poly.pdbx_strand_id
1 'polypeptide(L)'
;MFSKATTVALLLLATSIPSSLQNTAKVAAAKFLMQSFELYQSDPVHTQQVHSHHVQEQSKPITPVEFFEVQYRCQYMSGLNFYDLKPLALVKDSYKFTKDVNDFYVSFCNDLPDDQSCSTKTMVTRYDIAGGNCQVLSGSDPTKDADFDPLEEDKDSGLKITYNSGNKKDGCSGEPSFQIQISCDKDVESTEDYTIDDSGCYPILKFSHKTGCKIGNLSGLWQWFTKNKWFMFVAFLIIGSILCFLGRTLFRPVLFIAGMILAISLVWIIFYSTFLNENTKPWVGWVVLVGALIFGLIIGCLMVKLVKLGAFILAAWGGYALGLLVYNAFLYKMNSNTGFWCFTVGMALVFGILALFFFDHILIHATALAGSFLVINGIGLVAGRYQNPFTIADEINNGVKDNIDPIFYAYLAGNLVLYVLGMLFQYRQKRGDKVNGKDPYSRLR
;
A
#
# COMPACT_ATOMS: atom_id res chain seq x y z
N MET A 1 -11.56 -35.77 3.23
CA MET A 1 -13.03 -35.95 3.12
C MET A 1 -13.73 -34.64 3.47
N PHE A 2 -13.98 -33.79 2.48
CA PHE A 2 -14.93 -32.68 2.66
C PHE A 2 -16.34 -33.28 2.64
N SER A 3 -17.10 -33.06 3.72
CA SER A 3 -18.46 -33.60 3.86
C SER A 3 -19.37 -32.95 2.80
N LYS A 4 -20.21 -33.75 2.14
CA LYS A 4 -21.26 -33.29 1.21
C LYS A 4 -22.13 -32.17 1.83
N ALA A 5 -22.22 -32.11 3.17
CA ALA A 5 -22.93 -31.06 3.89
C ALA A 5 -22.32 -29.66 3.70
N THR A 6 -20.99 -29.54 3.56
CA THR A 6 -20.31 -28.24 3.38
C THR A 6 -20.57 -27.69 1.98
N THR A 7 -20.60 -28.55 0.96
CA THR A 7 -20.92 -28.16 -0.42
C THR A 7 -22.38 -27.72 -0.55
N VAL A 8 -23.31 -28.42 0.12
CA VAL A 8 -24.73 -28.06 0.14
C VAL A 8 -24.99 -26.75 0.86
N ALA A 9 -24.28 -26.47 1.97
CA ALA A 9 -24.41 -25.19 2.68
C ALA A 9 -23.91 -23.99 1.86
N LEU A 10 -22.80 -24.17 1.11
CA LEU A 10 -22.29 -23.15 0.18
C LEU A 10 -23.24 -22.90 -1.00
N LEU A 11 -23.85 -23.96 -1.54
CA LEU A 11 -24.86 -23.85 -2.60
C LEU A 11 -26.15 -23.15 -2.12
N LEU A 12 -26.60 -23.44 -0.90
CA LEU A 12 -27.79 -22.80 -0.33
C LEU A 12 -27.55 -21.31 -0.02
N LEU A 13 -26.36 -20.94 0.44
CA LEU A 13 -25.96 -19.54 0.63
C LEU A 13 -25.85 -18.78 -0.69
N ALA A 14 -25.44 -19.43 -1.78
CA ALA A 14 -25.42 -18.83 -3.11
C ALA A 14 -26.83 -18.55 -3.67
N THR A 15 -27.83 -19.36 -3.28
CA THR A 15 -29.22 -19.19 -3.72
C THR A 15 -30.02 -18.17 -2.90
N SER A 16 -29.55 -17.76 -1.71
CA SER A 16 -30.23 -16.75 -0.88
C SER A 16 -29.87 -15.30 -1.22
N ILE A 17 -29.05 -15.07 -2.24
CA ILE A 17 -28.66 -13.72 -2.67
C ILE A 17 -29.75 -13.16 -3.59
N PRO A 18 -30.34 -11.99 -3.30
CA PRO A 18 -31.31 -11.34 -4.17
C PRO A 18 -30.75 -11.18 -5.58
N SER A 19 -31.55 -11.45 -6.61
CA SER A 19 -31.13 -11.40 -8.02
C SER A 19 -30.57 -10.03 -8.45
N SER A 20 -30.98 -8.95 -7.79
CA SER A 20 -30.41 -7.60 -7.96
C SER A 20 -28.96 -7.47 -7.51
N LEU A 21 -28.57 -8.21 -6.47
CA LEU A 21 -27.20 -8.28 -5.93
C LEU A 21 -26.32 -9.27 -6.70
N GLN A 22 -26.91 -10.31 -7.31
CA GLN A 22 -26.14 -11.22 -8.16
C GLN A 22 -25.61 -10.52 -9.41
N ASN A 23 -26.37 -9.60 -10.01
CA ASN A 23 -25.90 -8.88 -11.19
C ASN A 23 -24.78 -7.88 -10.84
N THR A 24 -24.89 -7.17 -9.72
CA THR A 24 -23.83 -6.24 -9.27
C THR A 24 -22.59 -6.98 -8.75
N ALA A 25 -22.74 -8.10 -8.04
CA ALA A 25 -21.61 -8.92 -7.59
C ALA A 25 -20.92 -9.66 -8.76
N LYS A 26 -21.68 -10.14 -9.75
CA LYS A 26 -21.10 -10.70 -11.00
C LYS A 26 -20.38 -9.64 -11.79
N VAL A 27 -20.92 -8.42 -11.89
CA VAL A 27 -20.24 -7.30 -12.56
C VAL A 27 -18.99 -6.88 -11.80
N ALA A 28 -19.02 -6.79 -10.47
CA ALA A 28 -17.83 -6.46 -9.66
C ALA A 28 -16.76 -7.55 -9.72
N ALA A 29 -17.15 -8.83 -9.63
CA ALA A 29 -16.24 -9.96 -9.77
C ALA A 29 -15.69 -10.09 -11.20
N ALA A 30 -16.51 -9.86 -12.22
CA ALA A 30 -16.07 -9.84 -13.62
C ALA A 30 -15.16 -8.64 -13.90
N LYS A 31 -15.40 -7.47 -13.29
CA LYS A 31 -14.54 -6.30 -13.41
C LYS A 31 -13.20 -6.52 -12.69
N PHE A 32 -13.20 -7.17 -11.54
CA PHE A 32 -11.99 -7.57 -10.82
C PHE A 32 -11.20 -8.67 -11.57
N LEU A 33 -11.91 -9.64 -12.18
CA LEU A 33 -11.30 -10.68 -13.01
C LEU A 33 -10.80 -10.14 -14.36
N MET A 34 -11.50 -9.19 -14.99
CA MET A 34 -11.03 -8.50 -16.19
C MET A 34 -9.82 -7.62 -15.88
N GLN A 35 -9.82 -6.89 -14.77
CA GLN A 35 -8.69 -6.05 -14.37
C GLN A 35 -7.44 -6.89 -14.00
N SER A 36 -7.61 -8.16 -13.62
CA SER A 36 -6.52 -9.12 -13.45
C SER A 36 -6.13 -9.86 -14.75
N PHE A 37 -7.02 -9.93 -15.75
CA PHE A 37 -6.74 -10.50 -17.08
C PHE A 37 -6.13 -9.49 -18.05
N GLU A 38 -6.46 -8.19 -17.95
CA GLU A 38 -5.83 -7.10 -18.71
C GLU A 38 -4.36 -6.91 -18.33
N LEU A 39 -3.94 -7.39 -17.15
CA LEU A 39 -2.53 -7.49 -16.77
C LEU A 39 -1.78 -8.64 -17.48
N TYR A 40 -2.45 -9.46 -18.30
CA TYR A 40 -1.85 -10.66 -18.91
C TYR A 40 -2.07 -10.84 -20.41
N GLN A 41 -2.94 -10.08 -21.07
CA GLN A 41 -3.07 -10.14 -22.54
C GLN A 41 -2.28 -9.03 -23.23
N SER A 42 -1.09 -9.38 -23.70
CA SER A 42 -0.45 -8.70 -24.83
C SER A 42 -1.18 -9.13 -26.11
N ASP A 43 -2.08 -8.30 -26.63
CA ASP A 43 -2.68 -8.55 -27.94
C ASP A 43 -1.71 -8.19 -29.09
N PRO A 44 -1.73 -8.97 -30.20
CA PRO A 44 -0.84 -8.76 -31.33
C PRO A 44 -1.28 -7.55 -32.17
N VAL A 45 -0.33 -6.69 -32.48
CA VAL A 45 -0.49 -5.50 -33.33
C VAL A 45 -0.84 -5.91 -34.76
N HIS A 46 -2.06 -5.61 -35.20
CA HIS A 46 -2.42 -5.61 -36.61
C HIS A 46 -2.10 -4.24 -37.23
N THR A 47 -1.16 -4.25 -38.18
CA THR A 47 -0.77 -3.11 -38.99
C THR A 47 -1.84 -2.77 -40.02
N GLN A 48 -2.48 -1.61 -39.91
CA GLN A 48 -3.22 -0.98 -41.02
C GLN A 48 -2.44 0.25 -41.50
N GLN A 49 -1.97 0.18 -42.75
CA GLN A 49 -1.38 1.31 -43.46
C GLN A 49 -2.49 2.27 -43.92
N VAL A 50 -2.39 3.53 -43.52
CA VAL A 50 -3.08 4.66 -44.17
C VAL A 50 -2.03 5.74 -44.47
N HIS A 51 -1.87 6.03 -45.76
CA HIS A 51 -1.01 7.09 -46.29
C HIS A 51 -1.64 8.47 -46.07
N SER A 52 -0.95 9.35 -45.34
CA SER A 52 -1.11 10.81 -45.41
C SER A 52 0.20 11.49 -44.99
N HIS A 53 0.74 12.35 -45.85
CA HIS A 53 1.94 13.14 -45.62
C HIS A 53 1.73 14.18 -44.51
N HIS A 54 2.36 13.97 -43.36
CA HIS A 54 2.82 15.02 -42.45
C HIS A 54 4.12 14.54 -41.80
N VAL A 55 5.12 15.42 -41.75
CA VAL A 55 6.43 15.14 -41.13
C VAL A 55 6.21 14.97 -39.62
N GLN A 56 6.03 13.71 -39.19
CA GLN A 56 6.13 13.31 -37.80
C GLN A 56 7.59 13.00 -37.49
N GLU A 57 8.09 13.67 -36.45
CA GLU A 57 9.29 13.31 -35.74
C GLU A 57 9.09 11.89 -35.18
N GLN A 58 9.85 10.92 -35.70
CA GLN A 58 9.72 9.51 -35.31
C GLN A 58 10.27 9.35 -33.89
N SER A 59 9.37 9.29 -32.91
CA SER A 59 9.71 8.79 -31.58
C SER A 59 10.11 7.32 -31.69
N LYS A 60 11.27 7.00 -31.12
CA LYS A 60 11.86 5.66 -31.13
C LYS A 60 10.91 4.69 -30.40
N PRO A 61 10.62 3.49 -30.96
CA PRO A 61 9.74 2.54 -30.29
C PRO A 61 10.36 2.11 -28.95
N ILE A 62 9.67 2.46 -27.86
CA ILE A 62 10.04 2.10 -26.49
C ILE A 62 10.04 0.58 -26.38
N THR A 63 11.13 0.00 -25.88
CA THR A 63 11.23 -1.45 -25.71
C THR A 63 10.42 -1.93 -24.50
N PRO A 64 9.89 -3.17 -24.49
CA PRO A 64 9.04 -3.66 -23.39
C PRO A 64 9.70 -3.66 -22.01
N VAL A 65 11.03 -3.71 -21.96
CA VAL A 65 11.81 -3.70 -20.71
C VAL A 65 11.90 -2.29 -20.11
N GLU A 66 12.12 -1.26 -20.95
CA GLU A 66 12.13 0.14 -20.50
C GLU A 66 10.72 0.58 -20.06
N PHE A 67 9.67 0.11 -20.73
CA PHE A 67 8.28 0.39 -20.34
C PHE A 67 7.95 -0.15 -18.93
N PHE A 68 8.46 -1.33 -18.57
CA PHE A 68 8.28 -1.93 -17.24
C PHE A 68 9.07 -1.17 -16.15
N GLU A 69 10.23 -0.58 -16.47
CA GLU A 69 11.03 0.20 -15.52
C GLU A 69 10.45 1.61 -15.28
N VAL A 70 9.94 2.28 -16.33
CA VAL A 70 9.18 3.54 -16.23
C VAL A 70 7.89 3.35 -15.43
N GLN A 71 7.28 2.15 -15.50
CA GLN A 71 6.03 1.83 -14.81
C GLN A 71 6.10 1.88 -13.27
N TYR A 72 7.28 1.86 -12.63
CA TYR A 72 7.36 1.97 -11.17
C TYR A 72 7.89 3.33 -10.71
N ARG A 73 8.66 4.03 -11.55
CA ARG A 73 9.24 5.35 -11.21
C ARG A 73 8.20 6.46 -11.08
N CYS A 74 7.01 6.32 -11.66
CA CYS A 74 5.98 7.37 -11.66
C CYS A 74 4.92 7.26 -10.56
N GLN A 75 4.98 6.25 -9.71
CA GLN A 75 4.02 6.09 -8.63
C GLN A 75 4.66 6.50 -7.31
N TYR A 76 4.12 7.55 -6.71
CA TYR A 76 4.69 8.14 -5.51
C TYR A 76 3.73 7.95 -4.34
N MET A 77 4.32 7.60 -3.19
CA MET A 77 3.60 7.53 -1.93
C MET A 77 4.11 8.64 -1.03
N SER A 78 3.25 9.61 -0.73
CA SER A 78 3.52 10.64 0.26
C SER A 78 2.58 10.45 1.45
N GLY A 79 3.17 10.10 2.59
CA GLY A 79 2.43 9.63 3.77
C GLY A 79 1.65 8.35 3.47
N LEU A 80 0.32 8.44 3.39
CA LEU A 80 -0.58 7.32 3.08
C LEU A 80 -1.26 7.48 1.71
N ASN A 81 -0.99 8.57 1.00
CA ASN A 81 -1.63 8.89 -0.27
C ASN A 81 -0.77 8.35 -1.41
N PHE A 82 -1.44 7.68 -2.34
CA PHE A 82 -0.83 7.19 -3.58
C PHE A 82 -1.17 8.12 -4.73
N TYR A 83 -0.15 8.63 -5.40
CA TYR A 83 -0.25 9.47 -6.59
C TYR A 83 0.37 8.72 -7.78
N ASP A 84 -0.27 8.78 -8.94
CA ASP A 84 0.27 8.20 -10.18
C ASP A 84 0.48 9.31 -11.19
N LEU A 85 1.75 9.62 -11.45
CA LEU A 85 2.17 10.61 -12.43
C LEU A 85 2.36 9.99 -13.81
N LYS A 86 2.13 8.68 -14.01
CA LYS A 86 2.23 8.03 -15.33
C LYS A 86 1.45 8.74 -16.43
N PRO A 87 0.21 9.23 -16.21
CA PRO A 87 -0.50 9.94 -17.26
C PRO A 87 0.23 11.20 -17.74
N LEU A 88 0.99 11.87 -16.87
CA LEU A 88 1.83 12.99 -17.29
C LEU A 88 3.07 12.49 -18.06
N ALA A 89 3.74 11.45 -17.59
CA ALA A 89 4.92 10.92 -18.27
C ALA A 89 4.65 10.31 -19.65
N LEU A 90 3.43 9.79 -19.89
CA LEU A 90 3.06 9.11 -21.14
C LEU A 90 2.60 10.05 -22.25
N VAL A 91 2.09 11.23 -21.91
CA VAL A 91 1.47 12.13 -22.90
C VAL A 91 2.52 12.88 -23.69
N LYS A 92 3.62 13.30 -23.03
CA LYS A 92 4.75 14.00 -23.66
C LYS A 92 6.05 13.64 -22.96
N ASP A 93 7.13 13.55 -23.72
CA ASP A 93 8.49 13.35 -23.19
C ASP A 93 8.92 14.54 -22.31
N SER A 94 8.39 15.75 -22.60
CA SER A 94 8.60 16.96 -21.81
C SER A 94 7.43 17.94 -21.92
N TYR A 95 7.28 18.76 -20.88
CA TYR A 95 6.34 19.86 -20.80
C TYR A 95 7.09 21.18 -20.79
N LYS A 96 6.64 22.12 -21.61
CA LYS A 96 7.19 23.48 -21.70
C LYS A 96 6.23 24.46 -21.04
N PHE A 97 6.72 25.21 -20.05
CA PHE A 97 6.00 26.28 -19.38
C PHE A 97 6.77 27.59 -19.57
N THR A 98 6.13 28.62 -20.10
CA THR A 98 6.78 29.89 -20.44
C THR A 98 6.33 30.98 -19.48
N LYS A 99 7.28 31.72 -18.92
CA LYS A 99 7.02 32.94 -18.14
C LYS A 99 8.01 34.03 -18.51
N ASP A 100 7.49 35.15 -19.00
CA ASP A 100 8.25 36.32 -19.43
C ASP A 100 9.31 35.96 -20.49
N VAL A 101 10.59 35.91 -20.10
CA VAL A 101 11.74 35.58 -20.96
C VAL A 101 12.30 34.18 -20.72
N ASN A 102 11.71 33.41 -19.81
CA ASN A 102 12.20 32.09 -19.42
C ASN A 102 11.23 30.99 -19.83
N ASP A 103 11.77 29.95 -20.46
CA ASP A 103 11.11 28.69 -20.73
C ASP A 103 11.56 27.64 -19.69
N PHE A 104 10.61 26.97 -19.05
CA PHE A 104 10.84 25.89 -18.11
C PHE A 104 10.45 24.58 -18.77
N TYR A 105 11.40 23.66 -18.90
CA TYR A 105 11.16 22.32 -19.40
C TYR A 105 11.11 21.36 -18.22
N VAL A 106 10.04 20.56 -18.14
CA VAL A 106 9.80 19.60 -17.07
C VAL A 106 9.45 18.26 -17.69
N SER A 107 10.19 17.21 -17.35
CA SER A 107 9.79 15.84 -17.62
C SER A 107 9.38 15.18 -16.31
N PHE A 108 8.29 14.41 -16.34
CA PHE A 108 7.84 13.65 -15.19
C PHE A 108 8.39 12.22 -15.29
N CYS A 109 9.13 11.80 -14.26
CA CYS A 109 9.69 10.45 -14.08
C CYS A 109 10.77 10.00 -15.08
N ASN A 110 11.02 10.76 -16.15
CA ASN A 110 12.05 10.50 -17.14
C ASN A 110 13.04 11.68 -17.19
N ASP A 111 14.23 11.41 -17.73
CA ASP A 111 15.17 12.48 -18.08
C ASP A 111 14.62 13.32 -19.23
N LEU A 112 14.90 14.62 -19.22
CA LEU A 112 14.62 15.49 -20.37
C LEU A 112 15.43 15.05 -21.60
N PRO A 113 14.86 15.17 -22.82
CA PRO A 113 15.59 15.00 -24.07
C PRO A 113 16.86 15.86 -24.14
N ASP A 114 17.91 15.39 -24.84
CA ASP A 114 19.23 16.04 -24.89
C ASP A 114 19.20 17.50 -25.38
N ASP A 115 18.25 17.85 -26.25
CA ASP A 115 18.03 19.21 -26.76
C ASP A 115 17.46 20.17 -25.69
N GLN A 116 16.88 19.64 -24.62
CA GLN A 116 16.22 20.40 -23.56
C GLN A 116 16.90 20.26 -22.19
N SER A 117 17.84 19.33 -22.05
CA SER A 117 18.45 18.94 -20.78
C SER A 117 19.76 19.68 -20.45
N CYS A 118 20.06 20.76 -21.18
CA CYS A 118 21.35 21.47 -21.10
C CYS A 118 22.56 20.54 -21.27
N SER A 119 22.44 19.47 -22.07
CA SER A 119 23.46 18.41 -22.23
C SER A 119 23.79 17.64 -20.94
N THR A 120 22.89 17.61 -19.97
CA THR A 120 23.03 16.89 -18.70
C THR A 120 21.77 16.09 -18.42
N LYS A 121 21.87 14.96 -17.72
CA LYS A 121 20.66 14.24 -17.32
C LYS A 121 19.96 14.99 -16.19
N THR A 122 18.75 15.46 -16.45
CA THR A 122 17.95 16.25 -15.51
C THR A 122 16.48 16.16 -15.87
N MET A 123 15.59 16.29 -14.89
CA MET A 123 14.14 16.33 -15.11
C MET A 123 13.61 17.75 -15.32
N VAL A 124 14.36 18.78 -14.91
CA VAL A 124 13.90 20.17 -14.96
C VAL A 124 15.03 21.11 -15.37
N THR A 125 14.79 21.88 -16.43
CA THR A 125 15.68 22.96 -16.88
C THR A 125 14.93 24.27 -17.05
N ARG A 126 15.69 25.36 -16.96
CA ARG A 126 15.26 26.71 -17.32
C ARG A 126 16.11 27.22 -18.46
N TYR A 127 15.47 27.75 -19.49
CA TYR A 127 16.10 28.30 -20.67
C TYR A 127 15.72 29.77 -20.83
N ASP A 128 16.71 30.66 -20.85
CA ASP A 128 16.53 32.09 -21.12
C ASP A 128 16.46 32.32 -22.63
N ILE A 129 15.30 32.76 -23.12
CA ILE A 129 15.02 32.99 -24.54
C ILE A 129 15.90 34.13 -25.10
N ALA A 130 16.19 35.15 -24.30
CA ALA A 130 16.94 36.32 -24.73
C ALA A 130 18.45 36.07 -24.68
N GLY A 131 18.92 35.38 -23.64
CA GLY A 131 20.34 35.12 -23.41
C GLY A 131 20.87 33.82 -24.01
N GLY A 132 19.99 32.86 -24.35
CA GLY A 132 20.39 31.51 -24.74
C GLY A 132 21.05 30.70 -23.61
N ASN A 133 20.86 31.13 -22.35
CA ASN A 133 21.45 30.50 -21.18
C ASN A 133 20.55 29.37 -20.67
N CYS A 134 21.11 28.18 -20.51
CA CYS A 134 20.41 26.99 -20.00
C CYS A 134 20.89 26.69 -18.57
N GLN A 135 19.96 26.56 -17.62
CA GLN A 135 20.23 26.25 -16.22
C GLN A 135 19.49 24.99 -15.79
N VAL A 136 20.24 24.07 -15.17
CA VAL A 136 19.72 22.84 -14.58
C VAL A 136 19.10 23.13 -13.21
N LEU A 137 17.84 22.75 -13.02
CA LEU A 137 17.08 23.00 -11.80
C LEU A 137 16.76 21.73 -11.00
N SER A 138 17.02 20.54 -11.52
CA SER A 138 16.89 19.28 -10.77
C SER A 138 17.93 18.25 -11.21
N GLY A 139 18.10 17.17 -10.44
CA GLY A 139 18.90 16.03 -10.85
C GLY A 139 18.13 15.07 -11.77
N SER A 140 18.74 13.93 -12.08
CA SER A 140 18.19 12.88 -12.94
C SER A 140 17.43 11.79 -12.17
N ASP A 141 17.58 11.72 -10.84
CA ASP A 141 17.02 10.65 -10.04
C ASP A 141 15.84 11.16 -9.20
N PRO A 142 14.58 10.97 -9.63
CA PRO A 142 13.41 11.46 -8.90
C PRO A 142 13.31 10.90 -7.47
N THR A 143 13.94 9.76 -7.19
CA THR A 143 13.89 9.15 -5.86
C THR A 143 14.82 9.80 -4.84
N LYS A 144 15.89 10.46 -5.32
CA LYS A 144 16.89 11.11 -4.46
C LYS A 144 16.83 12.63 -4.53
N ASP A 145 16.46 13.14 -5.70
CA ASP A 145 16.54 14.55 -6.02
C ASP A 145 15.20 15.27 -5.81
N ALA A 146 14.12 14.55 -5.50
CA ALA A 146 12.79 15.11 -5.27
C ALA A 146 12.13 14.60 -3.97
N ASP A 147 11.58 15.53 -3.19
CA ASP A 147 10.72 15.25 -2.05
C ASP A 147 9.24 15.43 -2.45
N PHE A 148 8.38 14.53 -1.97
CA PHE A 148 6.95 14.52 -2.29
C PHE A 148 6.14 14.77 -1.02
N ASP A 149 5.41 15.89 -0.98
CA ASP A 149 4.55 16.27 0.14
C ASP A 149 3.09 16.41 -0.32
N PRO A 150 2.11 16.03 0.52
CA PRO A 150 0.72 16.36 0.20
C PRO A 150 0.53 17.87 0.27
N LEU A 151 -0.21 18.44 -0.68
CA LEU A 151 -0.60 19.85 -0.60
C LEU A 151 -1.80 19.96 0.36
N GLU A 152 -1.55 20.49 1.57
CA GLU A 152 -2.58 20.76 2.59
C GLU A 152 -3.09 22.20 2.44
N GLU A 153 -3.79 22.52 1.33
CA GLU A 153 -4.61 23.73 1.25
C GLU A 153 -6.09 23.37 1.46
N ASP A 154 -6.82 24.22 2.21
CA ASP A 154 -8.13 23.99 2.84
C ASP A 154 -9.25 23.43 1.94
N LYS A 155 -9.06 23.32 0.62
CA LYS A 155 -10.04 22.78 -0.34
C LYS A 155 -9.48 21.91 -1.46
N ASP A 156 -8.18 21.95 -1.74
CA ASP A 156 -7.59 21.28 -2.90
C ASP A 156 -6.46 20.34 -2.46
N SER A 157 -6.82 19.08 -2.21
CA SER A 157 -5.84 18.02 -1.94
C SER A 157 -4.94 17.84 -3.17
N GLY A 158 -3.67 18.20 -3.08
CA GLY A 158 -2.74 18.13 -4.21
C GLY A 158 -1.48 17.32 -3.91
N LEU A 159 -0.53 17.40 -4.83
CA LEU A 159 0.82 16.87 -4.68
C LEU A 159 1.82 18.02 -4.85
N LYS A 160 2.70 18.20 -3.87
CA LYS A 160 3.85 19.08 -3.96
C LYS A 160 5.10 18.25 -4.18
N ILE A 161 5.87 18.59 -5.22
CA ILE A 161 7.14 17.95 -5.57
C ILE A 161 8.23 19.01 -5.41
N THR A 162 9.22 18.75 -4.57
CA THR A 162 10.31 19.69 -4.26
C THR A 162 11.62 19.09 -4.74
N TYR A 163 12.26 19.72 -5.74
CA TYR A 163 13.55 19.27 -6.25
C TYR A 163 14.70 19.95 -5.50
N ASN A 164 15.66 19.17 -5.01
CA ASN A 164 16.76 19.64 -4.16
C ASN A 164 18.12 19.73 -4.88
N SER A 165 18.26 19.13 -6.06
CA SER A 165 19.55 18.91 -6.73
C SER A 165 19.78 19.79 -7.97
N GLY A 166 19.78 21.12 -7.84
CA GLY A 166 19.98 22.05 -8.96
C GLY A 166 20.89 23.24 -8.67
N ASN A 167 21.23 23.99 -9.72
CA ASN A 167 22.03 25.22 -9.59
C ASN A 167 21.22 26.28 -8.85
N LYS A 168 21.73 26.73 -7.70
CA LYS A 168 21.05 27.72 -6.85
C LYS A 168 21.16 29.12 -7.42
N LYS A 169 20.14 29.95 -7.16
CA LYS A 169 20.17 31.38 -7.44
C LYS A 169 21.14 32.06 -6.47
N ASP A 170 21.96 32.99 -6.98
CA ASP A 170 22.91 33.73 -6.17
C ASP A 170 22.18 34.43 -5.01
N GLY A 171 22.65 34.20 -3.77
CA GLY A 171 22.07 34.77 -2.55
C GLY A 171 21.11 33.87 -1.79
N CYS A 172 20.77 32.67 -2.30
CA CYS A 172 19.87 31.73 -1.63
C CYS A 172 20.65 30.57 -0.98
N SER A 173 20.77 30.59 0.36
CA SER A 173 21.47 29.57 1.15
C SER A 173 20.52 28.45 1.58
N GLY A 174 20.83 27.20 1.23
CA GLY A 174 20.21 26.01 1.83
C GLY A 174 18.82 25.61 1.31
N GLU A 175 18.28 26.29 0.30
CA GLU A 175 16.91 26.08 -0.19
C GLU A 175 16.83 25.17 -1.44
N PRO A 176 15.64 24.59 -1.74
CA PRO A 176 15.42 23.75 -2.92
C PRO A 176 15.62 24.53 -4.22
N SER A 177 15.86 23.82 -5.32
CA SER A 177 16.14 24.41 -6.62
C SER A 177 14.89 24.65 -7.47
N PHE A 178 13.81 23.89 -7.26
CA PHE A 178 12.54 24.05 -7.98
C PHE A 178 11.38 23.34 -7.25
N GLN A 179 10.16 23.88 -7.34
CA GLN A 179 8.97 23.21 -6.80
C GLN A 179 7.85 23.12 -7.83
N ILE A 180 7.14 21.99 -7.83
CA ILE A 180 5.91 21.77 -8.60
C ILE A 180 4.76 21.53 -7.62
N GLN A 181 3.66 22.25 -7.77
CA GLN A 181 2.42 22.03 -7.03
C GLN A 181 1.33 21.63 -8.02
N ILE A 182 0.88 20.39 -7.89
CA ILE A 182 -0.18 19.81 -8.72
C ILE A 182 -1.46 19.77 -7.89
N SER A 183 -2.37 20.71 -8.14
CA SER A 183 -3.70 20.70 -7.51
C SER A 183 -4.56 19.60 -8.14
N CYS A 184 -5.28 18.83 -7.33
CA CYS A 184 -6.20 17.81 -7.85
C CYS A 184 -7.40 18.47 -8.51
N ASP A 185 -7.51 18.28 -9.82
CA ASP A 185 -8.72 18.54 -10.57
C ASP A 185 -9.05 17.30 -11.39
N LYS A 186 -10.21 16.68 -11.13
CA LYS A 186 -10.61 15.42 -11.76
C LYS A 186 -10.99 15.59 -13.23
N ASP A 187 -11.36 16.80 -13.61
CA ASP A 187 -11.92 17.11 -14.93
C ASP A 187 -10.84 17.65 -15.88
N VAL A 188 -9.68 18.04 -15.35
CA VAL A 188 -8.56 18.60 -16.12
C VAL A 188 -7.52 17.52 -16.44
N GLU A 189 -7.41 17.18 -17.72
CA GLU A 189 -6.40 16.27 -18.27
C GLU A 189 -5.27 17.00 -19.03
N SER A 190 -5.37 18.33 -19.17
CA SER A 190 -4.34 19.16 -19.80
C SER A 190 -3.59 19.98 -18.76
N THR A 191 -2.36 20.38 -19.08
CA THR A 191 -1.51 21.22 -18.22
C THR A 191 -1.49 22.69 -18.68
N GLU A 192 -2.54 23.13 -19.37
CA GLU A 192 -2.60 24.45 -20.02
C GLU A 192 -2.77 25.60 -19.00
N ASP A 193 -3.51 25.36 -17.92
CA ASP A 193 -3.70 26.32 -16.84
C ASP A 193 -2.61 26.17 -15.78
N TYR A 194 -1.54 26.97 -15.92
CA TYR A 194 -0.43 27.01 -14.97
C TYR A 194 -0.08 28.44 -14.53
N THR A 195 0.51 28.53 -13.36
CA THR A 195 1.12 29.76 -12.84
C THR A 195 2.53 29.45 -12.37
N ILE A 196 3.49 30.30 -12.73
CA ILE A 196 4.86 30.20 -12.21
C ILE A 196 5.07 31.39 -11.28
N ASP A 197 5.37 31.13 -10.01
CA ASP A 197 5.85 32.13 -9.08
C ASP A 197 7.38 32.07 -9.02
N ASP A 198 8.05 33.17 -9.40
CA ASP A 198 9.53 33.28 -9.40
C ASP A 198 9.98 34.45 -8.51
N SER A 199 9.10 34.89 -7.59
CA SER A 199 9.41 35.95 -6.64
C SER A 199 10.34 35.49 -5.51
N GLY A 200 10.37 34.18 -5.24
CA GLY A 200 11.19 33.56 -4.21
C GLY A 200 12.62 33.21 -4.63
N CYS A 201 13.27 32.42 -3.78
CA CYS A 201 14.61 31.87 -4.02
C CYS A 201 14.64 30.78 -5.10
N TYR A 202 13.50 30.12 -5.31
CA TYR A 202 13.30 29.09 -6.32
C TYR A 202 11.94 29.30 -7.00
N PRO A 203 11.81 28.86 -8.27
CA PRO A 203 10.54 28.94 -8.98
C PRO A 203 9.56 27.89 -8.45
N ILE A 204 8.28 28.28 -8.32
CA ILE A 204 7.17 27.39 -7.98
C ILE A 204 6.21 27.33 -9.16
N LEU A 205 6.15 26.18 -9.82
CA LEU A 205 5.20 25.89 -10.89
C LEU A 205 3.93 25.30 -10.27
N LYS A 206 2.79 25.98 -10.41
CA LYS A 206 1.48 25.49 -9.94
C LYS A 206 0.57 25.22 -11.14
N PHE A 207 -0.04 24.05 -11.19
CA PHE A 207 -1.08 23.73 -12.19
C PHE A 207 -2.07 22.72 -11.62
N SER A 208 -3.24 22.63 -12.24
CA SER A 208 -4.28 21.67 -11.86
C SER A 208 -4.24 20.48 -12.81
N HIS A 209 -4.30 19.25 -12.28
CA HIS A 209 -4.34 18.05 -13.10
C HIS A 209 -4.91 16.85 -12.34
N LYS A 210 -5.52 15.92 -13.08
CA LYS A 210 -6.10 14.67 -12.53
C LYS A 210 -5.08 13.77 -11.81
N THR A 211 -3.81 13.83 -12.16
CA THR A 211 -2.74 13.08 -11.47
C THR A 211 -2.36 13.67 -10.12
N GLY A 212 -2.71 14.93 -9.86
CA GLY A 212 -2.64 15.52 -8.52
C GLY A 212 -3.66 14.90 -7.56
N CYS A 213 -4.66 14.18 -8.09
CA CYS A 213 -5.62 13.43 -7.30
C CYS A 213 -5.03 12.08 -6.88
N LYS A 214 -5.19 11.73 -5.60
CA LYS A 214 -4.81 10.40 -5.12
C LYS A 214 -5.70 9.29 -5.71
N ILE A 215 -5.11 8.12 -5.97
CA ILE A 215 -5.77 7.03 -6.70
C ILE A 215 -6.32 5.94 -5.78
N GLY A 216 -5.97 5.98 -4.50
CA GLY A 216 -6.52 5.06 -3.50
C GLY A 216 -6.37 5.58 -2.08
N ASN A 217 -7.43 5.40 -1.30
CA ASN A 217 -7.48 5.75 0.12
C ASN A 217 -7.41 4.49 1.00
N LEU A 218 -6.37 3.66 0.82
CA LEU A 218 -5.93 2.86 1.97
C LEU A 218 -5.58 3.80 3.15
N SER A 219 -5.21 5.05 2.84
CA SER A 219 -5.14 6.16 3.79
C SER A 219 -6.40 6.32 4.62
N GLY A 220 -7.62 6.18 4.09
CA GLY A 220 -8.84 6.45 4.87
C GLY A 220 -8.95 5.53 6.09
N LEU A 221 -8.64 4.25 5.91
CA LEU A 221 -8.60 3.27 7.00
C LEU A 221 -7.48 3.60 7.99
N TRP A 222 -6.26 3.80 7.50
CA TRP A 222 -5.09 4.07 8.34
C TRP A 222 -5.15 5.44 9.05
N GLN A 223 -5.73 6.45 8.41
CA GLN A 223 -6.05 7.76 8.97
C GLN A 223 -7.11 7.61 10.05
N TRP A 224 -8.16 6.80 9.83
CA TRP A 224 -9.13 6.49 10.88
C TRP A 224 -8.46 5.79 12.07
N PHE A 225 -7.55 4.85 11.84
CA PHE A 225 -6.77 4.17 12.89
C PHE A 225 -5.90 5.17 13.66
N THR A 226 -5.21 6.05 12.94
CA THR A 226 -4.32 7.07 13.51
C THR A 226 -5.10 8.13 14.29
N LYS A 227 -6.24 8.58 13.75
CA LYS A 227 -7.15 9.52 14.40
C LYS A 227 -7.73 8.93 15.68
N ASN A 228 -8.04 7.63 15.68
CA ASN A 228 -8.57 6.90 16.83
C ASN A 228 -7.50 6.06 17.53
N LYS A 229 -6.23 6.50 17.54
CA LYS A 229 -5.08 5.70 17.99
C LYS A 229 -5.22 5.14 19.40
N TRP A 230 -5.83 5.88 20.35
CA TRP A 230 -6.02 5.41 21.73
C TRP A 230 -7.00 4.24 21.82
N PHE A 231 -8.09 4.27 21.06
CA PHE A 231 -9.05 3.18 21.01
C PHE A 231 -8.40 1.93 20.40
N MET A 232 -7.69 2.11 19.28
CA MET A 232 -6.99 1.01 18.59
C MET A 232 -5.88 0.42 19.47
N PHE A 233 -5.14 1.25 20.20
CA PHE A 233 -4.13 0.81 21.17
C PHE A 233 -4.72 -0.12 22.23
N VAL A 234 -5.80 0.30 22.90
CA VAL A 234 -6.46 -0.51 23.94
C VAL A 234 -7.00 -1.82 23.34
N ALA A 235 -7.62 -1.75 22.17
CA ALA A 235 -8.15 -2.93 21.48
C ALA A 235 -7.03 -3.92 21.12
N PHE A 236 -5.94 -3.46 20.51
CA PHE A 236 -4.80 -4.29 20.12
C PHE A 236 -4.04 -4.85 21.32
N LEU A 237 -3.93 -4.07 22.40
CA LEU A 237 -3.32 -4.53 23.64
C LEU A 237 -4.13 -5.69 24.26
N ILE A 238 -5.45 -5.54 24.38
CA ILE A 238 -6.32 -6.56 24.99
C ILE A 238 -6.38 -7.82 24.10
N ILE A 239 -6.73 -7.65 22.82
CA ILE A 239 -6.89 -8.77 21.88
C ILE A 239 -5.53 -9.45 21.68
N GLY A 240 -4.46 -8.68 21.50
CA GLY A 240 -3.11 -9.19 21.31
C GLY A 240 -2.60 -9.96 22.54
N SER A 241 -2.84 -9.46 23.75
CA SER A 241 -2.44 -10.17 24.99
C SER A 241 -3.20 -11.48 25.17
N ILE A 242 -4.52 -11.48 24.94
CA ILE A 242 -5.34 -12.70 24.99
C ILE A 242 -4.84 -13.71 23.95
N LEU A 243 -4.58 -13.27 22.73
CA LEU A 243 -4.09 -14.13 21.66
C LEU A 243 -2.69 -14.69 21.98
N CYS A 244 -1.80 -13.85 22.53
CA CYS A 244 -0.43 -14.20 22.84
C CYS A 244 -0.31 -15.25 23.96
N PHE A 245 -1.08 -15.10 25.05
CA PHE A 245 -0.98 -15.97 26.22
C PHE A 245 -2.05 -17.07 26.27
N LEU A 246 -3.26 -16.80 25.78
CA LEU A 246 -4.42 -17.70 25.89
C LEU A 246 -4.89 -18.26 24.55
N GLY A 247 -4.13 -18.04 23.46
CA GLY A 247 -4.49 -18.46 22.11
C GLY A 247 -4.86 -19.94 21.98
N ARG A 248 -4.07 -20.83 22.59
CA ARG A 248 -4.35 -22.27 22.65
C ARG A 248 -5.64 -22.61 23.38
N THR A 249 -5.92 -21.98 24.51
CA THR A 249 -7.04 -22.39 25.39
C THR A 249 -8.36 -21.81 24.89
N LEU A 250 -8.33 -20.60 24.37
CA LEU A 250 -9.48 -19.89 23.83
C LEU A 250 -9.59 -20.04 22.32
N PHE A 251 -9.12 -21.15 21.75
CA PHE A 251 -9.01 -21.28 20.30
C PHE A 251 -10.34 -21.17 19.56
N ARG A 252 -11.45 -21.71 20.09
CA ARG A 252 -12.77 -21.53 19.46
C ARG A 252 -13.20 -20.05 19.44
N PRO A 253 -13.17 -19.31 20.58
CA PRO A 253 -13.34 -17.85 20.58
C PRO A 253 -12.36 -17.11 19.66
N VAL A 254 -11.09 -17.50 19.63
CA VAL A 254 -10.06 -16.87 18.80
C VAL A 254 -10.37 -17.06 17.31
N LEU A 255 -10.77 -18.25 16.89
CA LEU A 255 -11.23 -18.50 15.51
C LEU A 255 -12.44 -17.65 15.13
N PHE A 256 -13.39 -17.53 16.06
CA PHE A 256 -14.56 -16.68 15.87
C PHE A 256 -14.17 -15.21 15.66
N ILE A 257 -13.35 -14.68 16.58
CA ILE A 257 -12.89 -13.28 16.54
C ILE A 257 -12.04 -13.03 15.30
N ALA A 258 -11.12 -13.94 14.95
CA ALA A 258 -10.30 -13.81 13.76
C ALA A 258 -11.12 -13.81 12.47
N GLY A 259 -12.09 -14.73 12.34
CA GLY A 259 -13.00 -14.76 11.20
C GLY A 259 -13.87 -13.50 11.11
N MET A 260 -14.33 -12.99 12.25
CA MET A 260 -15.08 -11.74 12.33
C MET A 260 -14.22 -10.54 11.91
N ILE A 261 -13.00 -10.39 12.43
CA ILE A 261 -12.08 -9.31 12.06
C ILE A 261 -11.75 -9.37 10.57
N LEU A 262 -11.42 -10.55 10.03
CA LEU A 262 -11.13 -10.71 8.60
C LEU A 262 -12.30 -10.26 7.71
N ALA A 263 -13.52 -10.66 8.07
CA ALA A 263 -14.72 -10.25 7.33
C ALA A 263 -15.01 -8.74 7.47
N ILE A 264 -14.83 -8.17 8.66
CA ILE A 264 -14.97 -6.71 8.89
C ILE A 264 -13.95 -5.96 8.04
N SER A 265 -12.68 -6.36 8.09
CA SER A 265 -11.60 -5.76 7.31
C SER A 265 -11.86 -5.84 5.81
N LEU A 266 -12.32 -6.99 5.31
CA LEU A 266 -12.64 -7.16 3.89
C LEU A 266 -13.78 -6.24 3.44
N VAL A 267 -14.88 -6.19 4.20
CA VAL A 267 -15.99 -5.28 3.91
C VAL A 267 -15.52 -3.83 3.96
N TRP A 268 -14.74 -3.45 4.97
CA TRP A 268 -14.18 -2.10 5.07
C TRP A 268 -13.29 -1.74 3.88
N ILE A 269 -12.37 -2.62 3.47
CA ILE A 269 -11.50 -2.37 2.31
C ILE A 269 -12.34 -2.17 1.05
N ILE A 270 -13.36 -3.00 0.82
CA ILE A 270 -14.24 -2.87 -0.36
C ILE A 270 -14.99 -1.53 -0.31
N PHE A 271 -15.60 -1.17 0.82
CA PHE A 271 -16.37 0.08 0.92
C PHE A 271 -15.49 1.32 0.81
N TYR A 272 -14.32 1.36 1.46
CA TYR A 272 -13.40 2.50 1.37
C TYR A 272 -12.72 2.62 0.01
N SER A 273 -12.49 1.52 -0.70
CA SER A 273 -11.93 1.57 -2.07
C SER A 273 -12.95 1.97 -3.14
N THR A 274 -14.23 1.66 -2.95
CA THR A 274 -15.26 1.85 -3.99
C THR A 274 -16.22 3.01 -3.74
N PHE A 275 -16.60 3.30 -2.49
CA PHE A 275 -17.70 4.21 -2.18
C PHE A 275 -17.34 5.38 -1.28
N LEU A 276 -16.41 5.25 -0.33
CA LEU A 276 -16.06 6.35 0.57
C LEU A 276 -14.96 7.24 -0.02
N ASN A 277 -15.34 8.48 -0.35
CA ASN A 277 -14.40 9.55 -0.68
C ASN A 277 -13.99 10.34 0.59
N GLU A 278 -12.94 11.17 0.53
CA GLU A 278 -12.43 11.93 1.70
C GLU A 278 -13.51 12.77 2.39
N ASN A 279 -14.41 13.33 1.59
CA ASN A 279 -15.46 14.25 2.05
C ASN A 279 -16.64 13.53 2.71
N THR A 280 -16.53 12.22 2.93
CA THR A 280 -17.60 11.45 3.54
C THR A 280 -17.72 11.80 5.03
N LYS A 281 -18.94 12.14 5.45
CA LYS A 281 -19.23 12.49 6.85
C LYS A 281 -18.88 11.31 7.78
N PRO A 282 -18.33 11.57 8.98
CA PRO A 282 -17.84 10.54 9.89
C PRO A 282 -18.92 9.54 10.36
N TRP A 283 -20.20 9.91 10.34
CA TRP A 283 -21.30 9.00 10.72
C TRP A 283 -21.45 7.83 9.75
N VAL A 284 -21.11 7.99 8.47
CA VAL A 284 -21.19 6.93 7.47
C VAL A 284 -20.23 5.80 7.80
N GLY A 285 -19.02 6.12 8.29
CA GLY A 285 -18.03 5.14 8.72
C GLY A 285 -18.56 4.23 9.85
N TRP A 286 -19.33 4.78 10.79
CA TRP A 286 -19.97 4.00 11.86
C TRP A 286 -21.07 3.07 11.33
N VAL A 287 -21.87 3.53 10.37
CA VAL A 287 -22.91 2.69 9.74
C VAL A 287 -22.28 1.51 8.99
N VAL A 288 -21.22 1.78 8.23
CA VAL A 288 -20.47 0.72 7.53
C VAL A 288 -19.82 -0.25 8.54
N LEU A 289 -19.28 0.25 9.65
CA LEU A 289 -18.74 -0.59 10.72
C LEU A 289 -19.80 -1.52 11.34
N VAL A 290 -21.00 -1.01 11.63
CA VAL A 290 -22.10 -1.83 12.17
C VAL A 290 -22.55 -2.88 11.16
N GLY A 291 -22.68 -2.52 9.87
CA GLY A 291 -22.99 -3.49 8.81
C GLY A 291 -21.92 -4.56 8.66
N ALA A 292 -20.64 -4.16 8.67
CA ALA A 292 -19.50 -5.07 8.61
C ALA A 292 -19.44 -5.99 9.84
N LEU A 293 -19.81 -5.50 11.03
CA LEU A 293 -19.87 -6.31 12.25
C LEU A 293 -20.92 -7.42 12.14
N ILE A 294 -22.13 -7.12 11.65
CA ILE A 294 -23.17 -8.13 11.43
C ILE A 294 -22.69 -9.20 10.46
N PHE A 295 -22.10 -8.80 9.33
CA PHE A 295 -21.52 -9.74 8.36
C PHE A 295 -20.38 -10.56 8.96
N GLY A 296 -19.52 -9.92 9.76
CA GLY A 296 -18.43 -10.57 10.47
C GLY A 296 -18.88 -11.60 11.49
N LEU A 297 -19.99 -11.37 12.21
CA LEU A 297 -20.55 -12.35 13.14
C LEU A 297 -20.96 -13.64 12.41
N ILE A 298 -21.54 -13.53 11.21
CA ILE A 298 -21.94 -14.68 10.38
C ILE A 298 -20.71 -15.48 9.94
N ILE A 299 -19.70 -14.80 9.38
CA ILE A 299 -18.45 -15.45 8.93
C ILE A 299 -17.67 -16.04 10.12
N GLY A 300 -17.64 -15.35 11.26
CA GLY A 300 -17.04 -15.86 12.50
C GLY A 300 -17.72 -17.16 12.97
N CYS A 301 -19.06 -17.21 12.97
CA CYS A 301 -19.80 -18.43 13.31
C CYS A 301 -19.47 -19.58 12.35
N LEU A 302 -19.31 -19.28 11.05
CA LEU A 302 -18.94 -20.27 10.05
C LEU A 302 -17.52 -20.81 10.27
N MET A 303 -16.56 -19.95 10.63
CA MET A 303 -15.17 -20.34 10.93
C MET A 303 -15.07 -21.29 12.12
N VAL A 304 -15.91 -21.12 13.15
CA VAL A 304 -15.97 -22.06 14.29
C VAL A 304 -16.43 -23.46 13.86
N LYS A 305 -17.29 -23.57 12.84
CA LYS A 305 -17.69 -24.88 12.27
C LYS A 305 -16.58 -25.51 11.43
N LEU A 306 -15.73 -24.69 10.81
CA LEU A 306 -14.65 -25.11 9.91
C LEU A 306 -13.27 -25.04 10.59
N VAL A 307 -13.13 -25.66 11.76
CA VAL A 307 -11.94 -25.57 12.61
C VAL A 307 -10.62 -25.81 11.86
N LYS A 308 -10.55 -26.80 10.97
CA LYS A 308 -9.34 -27.10 10.20
C LYS A 308 -8.96 -25.97 9.25
N LEU A 309 -9.93 -25.36 8.60
CA LEU A 309 -9.72 -24.20 7.73
C LEU A 309 -9.34 -22.96 8.54
N GLY A 310 -10.01 -22.74 9.67
CA GLY A 310 -9.68 -21.63 10.57
C GLY A 310 -8.25 -21.71 11.11
N ALA A 311 -7.79 -22.91 11.48
CA ALA A 311 -6.41 -23.12 11.91
C ALA A 311 -5.40 -22.87 10.79
N PHE A 312 -5.71 -23.30 9.57
CA PHE A 312 -4.89 -23.00 8.40
C PHE A 312 -4.76 -21.48 8.19
N ILE A 313 -5.86 -20.73 8.23
CA ILE A 313 -5.86 -19.27 8.04
C ILE A 313 -5.11 -18.57 9.17
N LEU A 314 -5.33 -18.95 10.43
CA LEU A 314 -4.59 -18.38 11.56
C LEU A 314 -3.09 -18.64 11.48
N ALA A 315 -2.70 -19.86 11.10
CA ALA A 315 -1.30 -20.21 10.90
C ALA A 315 -0.69 -19.45 9.71
N ALA A 316 -1.43 -19.32 8.62
CA ALA A 316 -1.00 -18.54 7.46
C ALA A 316 -0.81 -17.07 7.82
N TRP A 317 -1.70 -16.47 8.60
CA TRP A 317 -1.51 -15.11 9.11
C TRP A 317 -0.29 -14.99 10.02
N GLY A 318 -0.07 -15.94 10.91
CA GLY A 318 1.14 -15.99 11.73
C GLY A 318 2.42 -16.11 10.88
N GLY A 319 2.41 -16.96 9.85
CA GLY A 319 3.51 -17.10 8.90
C GLY A 319 3.75 -15.83 8.08
N TYR A 320 2.68 -15.16 7.64
CA TYR A 320 2.74 -13.87 6.96
C TYR A 320 3.39 -12.81 7.86
N ALA A 321 2.94 -12.68 9.11
CA ALA A 321 3.52 -11.76 10.08
C ALA A 321 5.01 -12.07 10.35
N LEU A 322 5.39 -13.34 10.44
CA LEU A 322 6.80 -13.73 10.56
C LEU A 322 7.61 -13.32 9.33
N GLY A 323 7.09 -13.62 8.14
CA GLY A 323 7.70 -13.27 6.87
C GLY A 323 7.90 -11.76 6.75
N LEU A 324 6.91 -10.98 7.17
CA LEU A 324 6.97 -9.53 7.19
C LEU A 324 8.08 -9.00 8.11
N LEU A 325 8.17 -9.52 9.33
CA LEU A 325 9.21 -9.13 10.29
C LEU A 325 10.62 -9.50 9.80
N VAL A 326 10.78 -10.72 9.25
CA VAL A 326 12.06 -11.20 8.72
C VAL A 326 12.48 -10.43 7.48
N TYR A 327 11.55 -10.14 6.56
CA TYR A 327 11.83 -9.39 5.35
C TYR A 327 12.31 -7.98 5.69
N ASN A 328 11.57 -7.27 6.52
CA ASN A 328 11.93 -5.91 6.93
C ASN A 328 13.23 -5.87 7.74
N ALA A 329 13.55 -6.90 8.53
CA ALA A 329 14.77 -6.95 9.32
C ALA A 329 16.03 -7.26 8.48
N PHE A 330 15.94 -8.16 7.49
CA PHE A 330 17.12 -8.72 6.83
C PHE A 330 17.12 -8.64 5.30
N LEU A 331 15.95 -8.63 4.66
CA LEU A 331 15.80 -8.72 3.20
C LEU A 331 15.34 -7.42 2.54
N TYR A 332 15.22 -6.33 3.30
CA TYR A 332 14.79 -5.02 2.77
C TYR A 332 15.69 -4.52 1.62
N LYS A 333 16.96 -4.96 1.57
CA LYS A 333 17.90 -4.60 0.49
C LYS A 333 17.63 -5.27 -0.86
N MET A 334 16.68 -6.21 -0.94
CA MET A 334 16.40 -6.93 -2.19
C MET A 334 15.76 -6.06 -3.30
N ASN A 335 15.44 -4.79 -3.01
CA ASN A 335 14.90 -3.79 -3.94
C ASN A 335 13.86 -4.31 -4.95
N SER A 336 13.02 -5.25 -4.51
CA SER A 336 12.06 -5.92 -5.38
C SER A 336 10.76 -6.14 -4.63
N ASN A 337 9.71 -5.46 -5.07
CA ASN A 337 8.35 -5.63 -4.54
C ASN A 337 7.86 -7.08 -4.78
N THR A 338 8.20 -7.68 -5.93
CA THR A 338 7.92 -9.10 -6.19
C THR A 338 8.58 -10.01 -5.16
N GLY A 339 9.83 -9.72 -4.79
CA GLY A 339 10.55 -10.44 -3.73
C GLY A 339 9.82 -10.39 -2.38
N PHE A 340 9.31 -9.21 -2.01
CA PHE A 340 8.50 -9.01 -0.80
C PHE A 340 7.25 -9.91 -0.78
N TRP A 341 6.44 -9.86 -1.84
CA TRP A 341 5.20 -10.65 -1.90
C TRP A 341 5.47 -12.14 -1.98
N CYS A 342 6.44 -12.58 -2.79
CA CYS A 342 6.82 -13.98 -2.88
C CYS A 342 7.30 -14.54 -1.52
N PHE A 343 8.12 -13.78 -0.79
CA PHE A 343 8.63 -14.22 0.50
C PHE A 343 7.54 -14.28 1.57
N THR A 344 6.75 -13.20 1.73
CA THR A 344 5.71 -13.12 2.77
C THR A 344 4.55 -14.09 2.51
N VAL A 345 4.08 -14.21 1.26
CA VAL A 345 3.04 -15.18 0.88
C VAL A 345 3.57 -16.61 0.95
N GLY A 346 4.82 -16.84 0.55
CA GLY A 346 5.49 -18.14 0.68
C GLY A 346 5.53 -18.61 2.15
N MET A 347 5.94 -17.74 3.06
CA MET A 347 5.94 -18.02 4.50
C MET A 347 4.54 -18.28 5.05
N ALA A 348 3.53 -17.53 4.60
CA ALA A 348 2.14 -17.75 4.97
C ALA A 348 1.65 -19.16 4.53
N LEU A 349 1.91 -19.54 3.28
CA LEU A 349 1.52 -20.85 2.76
C LEU A 349 2.23 -22.00 3.49
N VAL A 350 3.54 -21.88 3.74
CA VAL A 350 4.32 -22.89 4.47
C VAL A 350 3.74 -23.11 5.87
N PHE A 351 3.49 -22.04 6.63
CA PHE A 351 2.91 -22.17 7.98
C PHE A 351 1.47 -22.69 7.95
N GLY A 352 0.67 -22.27 6.97
CA GLY A 352 -0.68 -22.80 6.75
C GLY A 352 -0.67 -24.31 6.51
N ILE A 353 0.18 -24.80 5.60
CA ILE A 353 0.31 -26.22 5.30
C ILE A 353 0.84 -27.00 6.52
N LEU A 354 1.85 -26.48 7.20
CA LEU A 354 2.38 -27.11 8.43
C LEU A 354 1.33 -27.23 9.53
N ALA A 355 0.36 -26.30 9.62
CA ALA A 355 -0.73 -26.40 10.58
C ALA A 355 -1.66 -27.60 10.34
N LEU A 356 -1.74 -28.12 9.11
CA LEU A 356 -2.52 -29.31 8.80
C LEU A 356 -1.87 -30.58 9.36
N PHE A 357 -0.54 -30.62 9.47
CA PHE A 357 0.21 -31.77 9.98
C PHE A 357 0.54 -31.66 11.48
N PHE A 358 0.93 -30.46 11.93
CA PHE A 358 1.44 -30.19 13.28
C PHE A 358 0.55 -29.21 14.05
N PHE A 359 -0.76 -29.43 13.97
CA PHE A 359 -1.81 -28.54 14.48
C PHE A 359 -1.48 -27.91 15.85
N ASP A 360 -1.21 -28.73 16.87
CA ASP A 360 -1.02 -28.25 18.25
C ASP A 360 0.23 -27.38 18.44
N HIS A 361 1.27 -27.57 17.63
CA HIS A 361 2.53 -26.85 17.77
C HIS A 361 2.48 -25.56 16.96
N ILE A 362 2.10 -25.66 15.68
CA ILE A 362 2.01 -24.50 14.80
C ILE A 362 0.99 -23.49 15.31
N LEU A 363 -0.13 -23.95 15.89
CA LEU A 363 -1.12 -23.05 16.46
C LEU A 363 -0.58 -22.23 17.64
N ILE A 364 0.24 -22.83 18.51
CA ILE A 364 0.88 -22.11 19.63
C ILE A 364 1.81 -21.03 19.08
N HIS A 365 2.65 -21.38 18.10
CA HIS A 365 3.57 -20.43 17.49
C HIS A 365 2.84 -19.30 16.75
N ALA A 366 1.82 -19.63 15.96
CA ALA A 366 1.05 -18.65 15.19
C ALA A 366 0.29 -17.67 16.09
N THR A 367 -0.37 -18.15 17.15
CA THR A 367 -1.12 -17.29 18.08
C THR A 367 -0.20 -16.45 18.95
N ALA A 368 0.91 -17.01 19.45
CA ALA A 368 1.91 -16.24 20.18
C ALA A 368 2.49 -15.10 19.32
N LEU A 369 2.82 -15.40 18.05
CA LEU A 369 3.42 -14.42 17.16
C LEU A 369 2.42 -13.36 16.69
N ALA A 370 1.20 -13.76 16.32
CA ALA A 370 0.16 -12.81 15.95
C ALA A 370 -0.23 -11.91 17.14
N GLY A 371 -0.30 -12.47 18.34
CA GLY A 371 -0.57 -11.72 19.56
C GLY A 371 0.53 -10.73 19.92
N SER A 372 1.80 -11.14 19.86
CA SER A 372 2.93 -10.24 20.11
C SER A 372 2.97 -9.12 19.07
N PHE A 373 2.74 -9.45 17.80
CA PHE A 373 2.66 -8.48 16.71
C PHE A 373 1.58 -7.44 16.97
N LEU A 374 0.36 -7.85 17.33
CA LEU A 374 -0.71 -6.92 17.64
C LEU A 374 -0.38 -6.01 18.82
N VAL A 375 0.19 -6.54 19.91
CA VAL A 375 0.57 -5.72 21.08
C VAL A 375 1.60 -4.66 20.71
N ILE A 376 2.66 -5.03 20.00
CA ILE A 376 3.72 -4.08 19.61
C ILE A 376 3.21 -3.07 18.58
N ASN A 377 2.38 -3.49 17.61
CA ASN A 377 1.73 -2.55 16.70
C ASN A 377 0.84 -1.55 17.45
N GLY A 378 0.08 -2.03 18.44
CA GLY A 378 -0.72 -1.17 19.31
C GLY A 378 0.14 -0.12 20.00
N ILE A 379 1.24 -0.53 20.65
CA ILE A 379 2.18 0.38 21.29
C ILE A 379 2.75 1.38 20.28
N GLY A 380 3.12 0.91 19.09
CA GLY A 380 3.66 1.72 18.00
C GLY A 380 2.72 2.85 17.55
N LEU A 381 1.40 2.62 17.55
CA LEU A 381 0.40 3.65 17.20
C LEU A 381 0.41 4.85 18.17
N VAL A 382 0.75 4.63 19.45
CA VAL A 382 0.74 5.70 20.47
C VAL A 382 2.14 6.27 20.70
N ALA A 383 3.16 5.42 20.75
CA ALA A 383 4.55 5.82 20.93
C ALA A 383 5.10 6.62 19.74
N GLY A 384 4.51 6.44 18.56
CA GLY A 384 4.97 7.06 17.33
C GLY A 384 6.27 6.43 16.82
N ARG A 385 6.76 6.91 15.68
CA ARG A 385 7.95 6.38 14.98
C ARG A 385 7.87 4.88 14.63
N TYR A 386 6.73 4.25 14.85
CA TYR A 386 6.46 2.91 14.35
C TYR A 386 6.12 3.03 12.87
N GLN A 387 7.12 2.76 12.04
CA GLN A 387 6.94 2.71 10.60
C GLN A 387 6.04 1.51 10.28
N ASN A 388 5.09 1.73 9.37
CA ASN A 388 4.17 0.67 8.99
C ASN A 388 4.98 -0.43 8.27
N PRO A 389 5.02 -1.67 8.80
CA PRO A 389 5.82 -2.73 8.20
C PRO A 389 5.38 -3.08 6.76
N PHE A 390 4.18 -2.65 6.34
CA PHE A 390 3.71 -2.79 4.96
C PHE A 390 4.26 -1.71 4.00
N THR A 391 4.72 -0.56 4.49
CA THR A 391 5.20 0.54 3.64
C THR A 391 6.71 0.71 3.66
N ILE A 392 7.41 0.20 4.69
CA ILE A 392 8.86 0.36 4.84
C ILE A 392 9.63 -0.14 3.60
N ALA A 393 9.26 -1.31 3.08
CA ALA A 393 9.93 -1.87 1.90
C ALA A 393 9.78 -0.95 0.68
N ASP A 394 8.57 -0.42 0.47
CA ASP A 394 8.30 0.50 -0.64
C ASP A 394 9.03 1.85 -0.45
N GLU A 395 9.05 2.40 0.77
CA GLU A 395 9.77 3.64 1.08
C GLU A 395 11.28 3.53 0.82
N ILE A 396 11.90 2.39 1.15
CA ILE A 396 13.33 2.16 0.90
C ILE A 396 13.59 1.93 -0.59
N ASN A 397 12.75 1.15 -1.24
CA ASN A 397 12.89 0.88 -2.68
C ASN A 397 12.75 2.15 -3.52
N ASN A 398 11.89 3.06 -3.06
CA ASN A 398 11.67 4.36 -3.68
C ASN A 398 12.70 5.42 -3.27
N GLY A 399 13.81 5.03 -2.63
CA GLY A 399 14.90 5.95 -2.26
C GLY A 399 14.55 7.01 -1.20
N VAL A 400 13.34 6.97 -0.64
CA VAL A 400 12.85 7.96 0.34
C VAL A 400 13.63 7.88 1.65
N LYS A 401 14.18 6.70 1.99
CA LYS A 401 15.01 6.49 3.17
C LYS A 401 16.19 5.58 2.89
N ASP A 402 17.39 6.09 3.13
CA ASP A 402 18.64 5.34 2.97
C ASP A 402 18.83 4.27 4.06
N ASN A 403 18.24 4.45 5.25
CA ASN A 403 18.47 3.58 6.40
C ASN A 403 17.19 3.34 7.21
N ILE A 404 17.05 2.11 7.71
CA ILE A 404 16.02 1.76 8.69
C ILE A 404 16.34 2.43 10.03
N ASP A 405 15.35 3.12 10.60
CA ASP A 405 15.45 3.76 11.91
C ASP A 405 15.84 2.71 12.97
N PRO A 406 16.90 2.92 13.77
CA PRO A 406 17.29 2.02 14.86
C PRO A 406 16.14 1.65 15.81
N ILE A 407 15.15 2.52 15.96
CA ILE A 407 13.94 2.29 16.78
C ILE A 407 13.13 1.10 16.26
N PHE A 408 13.13 0.83 14.95
CA PHE A 408 12.47 -0.35 14.37
C PHE A 408 12.99 -1.66 14.99
N TYR A 409 14.30 -1.77 15.20
CA TYR A 409 14.90 -2.95 15.82
C TYR A 409 14.52 -3.12 17.28
N ALA A 410 14.24 -2.03 18.01
CA ALA A 410 13.71 -2.10 19.36
C ALA A 410 12.29 -2.69 19.38
N TYR A 411 11.42 -2.30 18.43
CA TYR A 411 10.10 -2.90 18.26
C TYR A 411 10.18 -4.37 17.83
N LEU A 412 11.13 -4.73 16.96
CA LEU A 412 11.38 -6.11 16.55
C LEU A 412 11.83 -6.97 17.76
N ALA A 413 12.74 -6.46 18.58
CA ALA A 413 13.19 -7.12 19.80
C ALA A 413 12.03 -7.30 20.80
N GLY A 414 11.20 -6.27 20.99
CA GLY A 414 10.00 -6.36 21.83
C GLY A 414 9.02 -7.43 21.34
N ASN A 415 8.80 -7.52 20.02
CA ASN A 415 8.00 -8.58 19.40
C ASN A 415 8.57 -9.97 19.72
N LEU A 416 9.87 -10.17 19.54
CA LEU A 416 10.52 -11.46 19.77
C LEU A 416 10.44 -11.89 21.24
N VAL A 417 10.70 -10.98 22.18
CA VAL A 417 10.61 -11.25 23.62
C VAL A 417 9.19 -11.65 24.00
N LEU A 418 8.20 -10.86 23.57
CA LEU A 418 6.80 -11.14 23.91
C LEU A 418 6.30 -12.43 23.28
N TYR A 419 6.72 -12.73 22.04
CA TYR A 419 6.45 -14.00 21.36
C TYR A 419 7.01 -15.19 22.15
N VAL A 420 8.28 -15.14 22.59
CA VAL A 420 8.91 -16.22 23.36
C VAL A 420 8.18 -16.42 24.69
N LEU A 421 7.84 -15.34 25.40
CA LEU A 421 7.09 -15.42 26.65
C LEU A 421 5.71 -16.05 26.46
N GLY A 422 4.95 -15.61 25.44
CA GLY A 422 3.64 -16.17 25.10
C GLY A 422 3.72 -17.65 24.73
N MET A 423 4.70 -18.01 23.90
CA MET A 423 4.95 -19.39 23.50
C MET A 423 5.27 -20.29 24.69
N LEU A 424 6.18 -19.88 25.59
CA LEU A 424 6.55 -20.63 26.80
C LEU A 424 5.34 -20.81 27.73
N PHE A 425 4.52 -19.78 27.90
CA PHE A 425 3.31 -19.83 28.71
C PHE A 425 2.30 -20.85 28.13
N GLN A 426 2.00 -20.76 26.83
CA GLN A 426 1.09 -21.69 26.16
C GLN A 426 1.60 -23.14 26.17
N TYR A 427 2.92 -23.37 26.08
CA TYR A 427 3.49 -24.71 26.22
C TYR A 427 3.40 -25.26 27.64
N ARG A 428 3.57 -24.42 28.67
CA ARG A 428 3.33 -24.82 30.06
C ARG A 428 1.87 -25.23 30.27
N GLN A 429 0.93 -24.46 29.72
CA GLN A 429 -0.49 -24.80 29.76
C GLN A 429 -0.79 -26.12 29.04
N LYS A 430 -0.21 -26.34 27.85
CA LYS A 430 -0.30 -27.63 27.13
C LYS A 430 0.14 -28.82 27.98
N ARG A 431 1.24 -28.68 28.74
CA ARG A 431 1.72 -29.76 29.63
C ARG A 431 0.73 -30.02 30.77
N GLY A 432 0.18 -28.97 31.38
CA GLY A 432 -0.83 -29.09 32.43
C GLY A 432 -2.12 -29.79 31.97
N ASP A 433 -2.63 -29.45 30.77
CA ASP A 433 -3.85 -30.07 30.22
C ASP A 433 -3.68 -31.58 29.98
N LYS A 434 -2.48 -31.99 29.53
CA LYS A 434 -2.15 -33.41 29.31
C LYS A 434 -2.17 -34.20 30.61
N VAL A 435 -1.60 -33.67 31.68
CA VAL A 435 -1.59 -34.33 33.01
C VAL A 435 -3.00 -34.47 33.56
N ASN A 436 -3.86 -33.46 33.35
CA ASN A 436 -5.23 -33.45 33.86
C ASN A 436 -6.24 -34.18 32.96
N GLY A 437 -5.83 -34.73 31.81
CA GLY A 437 -6.73 -35.38 30.85
C GLY A 437 -7.76 -34.44 30.20
N LYS A 438 -7.52 -33.11 30.23
CA LYS A 438 -8.45 -32.09 29.75
C LYS A 438 -8.02 -31.50 28.40
N ASP A 439 -7.48 -32.31 27.48
CA ASP A 439 -7.05 -31.79 26.16
C ASP A 439 -8.28 -31.38 25.32
N PRO A 440 -8.52 -30.07 25.10
CA PRO A 440 -9.70 -29.59 24.37
C PRO A 440 -9.69 -30.02 22.89
N TYR A 441 -8.54 -30.47 22.37
CA TYR A 441 -8.37 -30.89 20.98
C TYR A 441 -8.48 -32.39 20.76
N SER A 442 -8.67 -33.18 21.81
CA SER A 442 -8.82 -34.64 21.71
C SER A 442 -9.96 -35.07 20.77
N ARG A 443 -11.00 -34.23 20.61
CA ARG A 443 -12.14 -34.49 19.70
C ARG A 443 -11.92 -34.03 18.26
N LEU A 444 -10.82 -33.32 17.97
CA LEU A 444 -10.53 -32.73 16.67
C LEU A 444 -9.45 -33.51 15.88
N ARG A 445 -8.66 -34.34 16.56
CA ARG A 445 -7.89 -35.43 15.93
C ARG A 445 -8.83 -36.54 15.52
#